data_AF-A0A7X8HIL5-F1
#
_entry.id   AF-A0A7X8HIL5-F1
#
_cell.length_a   1.000
_cell.length_b   1.000
_cell.length_c   1.000
_cell.angle_alpha   90.00
_cell.angle_beta   90.00
_cell.angle_gamma   90.00
#
_symmetry.space_group_name_H-M   'P 1'
#
loop_
_entity.id
_entity.type
_entity.pdbx_description
1 polymer ?
#
loop_
_entity_poly.entity_id
_entity_poly.type
_entity_poly.pdbx_seq_one_letter_code
_entity_poly.pdbx_strand_id
1 'polypeptide(L)'
;MSLRQRVGDLSSTAISIVRTRLELFALEAGQQKSGLLTLLAMLFGALLFSTLALLIFSLLIALFFWPTEYRYWAIGILIVVYAGLAAVLVLTIMNRLNKGPMPFAATIEELGKDIQMLERLRSDDEAK
;
A
#
# COMPACT_ATOMS: atom_id res chain seq x y z
N MET A 1 -44.95 22.34 20.14
CA MET A 1 -43.49 22.21 20.42
C MET A 1 -43.02 20.77 20.21
N SER A 2 -42.93 20.26 18.97
CA SER A 2 -42.72 18.80 18.80
C SER A 2 -41.99 18.33 17.52
N LEU A 3 -41.52 19.22 16.65
CA LEU A 3 -40.74 18.83 15.45
C LEU A 3 -39.23 19.05 15.64
N ARG A 4 -38.83 20.18 16.25
CA ARG A 4 -37.40 20.50 16.49
C ARG A 4 -36.71 19.52 17.44
N GLN A 5 -37.42 18.97 18.44
CA GLN A 5 -36.87 17.97 19.36
C GLN A 5 -36.63 16.62 18.67
N ARG A 6 -37.56 16.18 17.80
CA ARG A 6 -37.41 14.91 17.06
C ARG A 6 -36.21 14.93 16.10
N VAL A 7 -35.94 16.09 15.47
CA VAL A 7 -34.76 16.27 14.60
C VAL A 7 -33.46 16.27 15.40
N GLY A 8 -33.45 16.86 16.61
CA GLY A 8 -32.30 16.78 17.52
C GLY A 8 -31.99 15.34 17.95
N ASP A 9 -33.02 14.55 18.27
CA ASP A 9 -32.87 13.16 18.70
C ASP A 9 -32.39 12.24 17.57
N LEU A 10 -32.86 12.46 16.33
CA LEU A 10 -32.37 11.76 15.14
C LEU A 10 -30.90 12.08 14.84
N SER A 11 -30.49 13.33 15.05
CA SER A 11 -29.11 13.78 14.84
C SER A 11 -28.16 13.14 15.86
N SER A 12 -28.57 13.12 17.13
CA SER A 12 -27.89 12.42 18.22
C SER A 12 -27.72 10.92 17.93
N THR A 13 -28.79 10.28 17.45
CA THR A 13 -28.80 8.85 17.11
C THR A 13 -27.92 8.53 15.89
N ALA A 14 -27.92 9.38 14.87
CA ALA A 14 -27.05 9.22 13.70
C ALA A 14 -25.57 9.36 14.08
N ILE A 15 -25.25 10.34 14.94
CA ILE A 15 -23.88 10.55 15.44
C ILE A 15 -23.43 9.38 16.30
N SER A 16 -24.30 8.80 17.14
CA SER A 16 -23.94 7.64 17.96
C SER A 16 -23.64 6.40 17.10
N ILE A 17 -24.44 6.15 16.06
CA ILE A 17 -24.24 5.03 15.13
C ILE A 17 -22.91 5.17 14.37
N VAL A 18 -22.59 6.37 13.87
CA VAL A 18 -21.32 6.64 13.19
C VAL A 18 -20.15 6.46 14.16
N ARG A 19 -20.26 6.96 15.39
CA ARG A 19 -19.24 6.81 16.44
C ARG A 19 -18.94 5.34 16.74
N THR A 20 -19.97 4.50 16.89
CA THR A 20 -19.78 3.07 17.16
C THR A 20 -19.17 2.34 15.97
N ARG A 21 -19.54 2.70 14.73
CA ARG A 21 -18.90 2.13 13.53
C ARG A 21 -17.46 2.57 13.39
N LEU A 22 -17.12 3.81 13.73
CA LEU A 22 -15.74 4.30 13.74
C LEU A 22 -14.91 3.64 14.85
N GLU A 23 -15.47 3.43 16.04
CA GLU A 23 -14.81 2.66 17.10
C GLU A 23 -14.52 1.23 16.66
N LEU A 24 -15.48 0.56 16.00
CA LEU A 24 -15.28 -0.78 15.43
C LEU A 24 -14.26 -0.79 14.29
N PHE A 25 -14.32 0.16 13.35
CA PHE A 25 -13.34 0.29 12.27
C PHE A 25 -11.93 0.56 12.80
N ALA A 26 -11.79 1.40 13.84
CA ALA A 26 -10.52 1.70 14.48
C ALA A 26 -9.96 0.47 15.21
N LEU A 27 -10.82 -0.33 15.84
CA LEU A 27 -10.46 -1.59 16.48
C LEU A 27 -10.03 -2.65 15.44
N GLU A 28 -10.80 -2.85 14.37
CA GLU A 28 -10.46 -3.77 13.27
C GLU A 28 -9.18 -3.35 12.54
N ALA A 29 -8.99 -2.05 12.31
CA ALA A 29 -7.76 -1.51 11.75
C ALA A 29 -6.55 -1.72 12.67
N GLY A 30 -6.75 -1.71 14.00
CA GLY A 30 -5.73 -2.05 14.98
C GLY A 30 -5.39 -3.54 15.00
N GLN A 31 -6.39 -4.41 14.89
CA GLN A 31 -6.24 -5.86 14.89
C GLN A 31 -5.47 -6.36 13.66
N GLN A 32 -5.67 -5.75 12.48
CA GLN A 32 -4.97 -6.13 11.26
C GLN A 32 -3.52 -5.60 11.17
N LYS A 33 -3.16 -4.54 11.91
CA LYS A 33 -1.81 -3.93 11.84
C LYS A 33 -0.70 -4.81 12.41
N SER A 34 -1.00 -5.63 13.43
CA SER A 34 0.00 -6.53 14.05
C SER A 34 0.54 -7.55 13.03
N GLY A 35 -0.37 -8.22 12.31
CA GLY A 35 0.02 -9.20 11.29
C GLY A 35 0.71 -8.58 10.08
N LEU A 36 0.34 -7.35 9.70
CA LEU A 36 0.97 -6.63 8.59
C LEU A 36 2.43 -6.30 8.86
N LEU A 37 2.79 -5.88 10.08
CA LEU A 37 4.19 -5.63 10.44
C LEU A 37 5.03 -6.92 10.40
N THR A 38 4.49 -8.03 10.92
CA THR A 38 5.16 -9.34 10.85
C THR A 38 5.32 -9.80 9.39
N LEU A 39 4.27 -9.69 8.57
CA LEU A 39 4.33 -10.01 7.14
C LEU A 39 5.32 -9.13 6.40
N LEU A 40 5.36 -7.83 6.69
CA LEU A 40 6.29 -6.89 6.06
C LEU A 40 7.73 -7.22 6.45
N ALA A 41 7.99 -7.54 7.72
CA ALA A 41 9.29 -7.99 8.19
C ALA A 41 9.72 -9.31 7.53
N MET A 42 8.81 -10.29 7.42
CA MET A 42 9.05 -11.55 6.71
C MET A 42 9.32 -11.33 5.22
N LEU A 43 8.54 -10.49 4.55
CA LEU A 43 8.71 -10.15 3.14
C LEU A 43 10.04 -9.44 2.90
N PHE A 44 10.37 -8.48 3.75
CA PHE A 44 11.66 -7.79 3.71
C PHE A 44 12.83 -8.76 3.92
N GLY A 45 12.74 -9.63 4.92
CA GLY A 45 13.73 -10.68 5.16
C GLY A 45 13.88 -11.61 3.95
N ALA A 46 12.78 -12.12 3.41
CA ALA A 46 12.78 -12.97 2.23
C ALA A 46 13.42 -12.27 1.00
N LEU A 47 13.06 -11.01 0.74
CA LEU A 47 13.66 -10.21 -0.33
C LEU A 47 15.17 -9.98 -0.13
N LEU A 48 15.59 -9.67 1.10
CA LEU A 48 16.99 -9.46 1.45
C LEU A 48 17.81 -10.73 1.23
N PHE A 49 17.38 -11.85 1.81
CA PHE A 49 18.07 -13.14 1.67
C PHE A 49 18.05 -13.63 0.22
N SER A 50 16.95 -13.45 -0.51
CA SER A 50 16.87 -13.78 -1.94
C SER A 50 17.87 -12.95 -2.77
N THR A 51 18.01 -11.66 -2.47
CA THR A 51 18.96 -10.78 -3.17
C THR A 51 20.41 -11.17 -2.88
N LEU A 52 20.73 -11.47 -1.62
CA LEU A 52 22.05 -11.97 -1.23
C LEU A 52 22.36 -13.32 -1.89
N ALA A 53 21.42 -14.25 -1.92
CA ALA A 53 21.57 -15.53 -2.59
C ALA A 53 21.82 -15.36 -4.09
N LEU A 54 21.06 -14.48 -4.77
CA LEU A 54 21.27 -14.15 -6.18
C LEU A 54 22.65 -13.51 -6.43
N LEU A 55 23.12 -12.62 -5.56
CA LEU A 55 24.46 -12.04 -5.67
C LEU A 55 25.54 -13.11 -5.55
N ILE A 56 25.48 -13.96 -4.53
CA ILE A 56 26.43 -15.05 -4.32
C ILE A 56 26.38 -16.04 -5.49
N PHE A 57 25.19 -16.36 -5.99
CA PHE A 57 25.03 -17.23 -7.16
C PHE A 57 25.64 -16.63 -8.43
N SER A 58 25.46 -15.32 -8.66
CA SER A 58 26.14 -14.60 -9.76
C SER A 58 27.65 -14.69 -9.64
N LEU A 59 28.16 -14.46 -8.43
CA LEU A 59 29.59 -14.51 -8.15
C LEU A 59 30.13 -15.93 -8.34
N LEU A 60 29.38 -16.94 -7.92
CA LEU A 60 29.73 -18.34 -8.14
C LEU A 60 29.87 -18.65 -9.63
N ILE A 61 28.89 -18.23 -10.45
CA ILE A 61 28.96 -18.38 -11.91
C ILE A 61 30.18 -17.62 -12.46
N ALA A 62 30.36 -16.36 -12.05
CA ALA A 62 31.47 -15.56 -12.52
C ALA A 62 32.83 -16.18 -12.18
N LEU A 63 33.02 -16.65 -10.94
CA LEU A 63 34.27 -17.29 -10.49
C LEU A 63 34.48 -18.65 -11.14
N PHE A 64 33.42 -19.43 -11.35
CA PHE A 64 33.50 -20.73 -12.02
C PHE A 64 33.98 -20.61 -13.46
N PHE A 65 33.47 -19.61 -14.20
CA PHE A 65 33.88 -19.35 -15.58
C PHE A 65 35.08 -18.43 -15.73
N TRP A 66 35.56 -17.77 -14.67
CA TRP A 66 36.70 -16.87 -14.68
C TRP A 66 37.99 -17.46 -15.29
N PRO A 67 38.42 -18.69 -14.94
CA PRO A 67 39.62 -19.28 -15.53
C PRO A 67 39.42 -19.73 -16.99
N THR A 68 38.20 -19.67 -17.52
CA THR A 68 37.87 -20.11 -18.88
C THR A 68 37.83 -18.95 -19.88
N GLU A 69 37.99 -19.27 -21.17
CA GLU A 69 37.76 -18.34 -22.30
C GLU A 69 36.31 -17.81 -22.34
N TYR A 70 35.37 -18.55 -21.73
CA TYR A 70 33.93 -18.25 -21.75
C TYR A 70 33.48 -17.21 -20.71
N ARG A 71 34.39 -16.55 -19.99
CA ARG A 71 34.06 -15.56 -18.96
C ARG A 71 33.09 -14.47 -19.43
N TYR A 72 33.27 -13.97 -20.65
CA TYR A 72 32.45 -12.90 -21.21
C TYR A 72 31.05 -13.38 -21.58
N TRP A 73 30.93 -14.63 -22.05
CA TRP A 73 29.65 -15.27 -22.31
C TRP A 73 28.86 -15.51 -21.03
N ALA A 74 29.52 -15.95 -19.96
CA ALA A 74 28.89 -16.15 -18.66
C ALA A 74 28.31 -14.83 -18.10
N ILE A 75 29.09 -13.74 -18.17
CA ILE A 75 28.62 -12.41 -17.75
C ILE A 75 27.49 -11.92 -18.67
N GLY A 76 27.61 -12.11 -19.99
CA GLY A 76 26.58 -11.73 -20.95
C GLY A 76 25.24 -12.41 -20.69
N ILE A 77 25.26 -13.72 -20.41
CA ILE A 77 24.05 -14.48 -20.06
C ILE A 77 23.45 -13.97 -18.75
N LEU A 78 24.27 -13.71 -17.72
CA LEU A 78 23.79 -13.13 -16.45
C LEU A 78 23.09 -11.78 -16.67
N ILE A 79 23.65 -10.91 -17.52
CA ILE A 79 23.04 -9.62 -17.86
C ILE A 79 21.67 -9.82 -18.51
N VAL A 80 21.58 -10.70 -19.51
CA VAL A 80 20.31 -10.96 -20.23
C VAL A 80 19.25 -11.53 -19.28
N VAL A 81 19.64 -12.47 -18.42
CA VAL A 81 18.72 -13.07 -17.42
C VAL A 81 18.22 -12.01 -16.44
N TYR A 82 19.10 -11.17 -15.89
CA TYR A 82 18.69 -10.13 -14.94
C TYR A 82 17.88 -9.01 -15.58
N ALA A 83 18.22 -8.60 -16.82
CA ALA A 83 17.41 -7.65 -17.57
C ALA A 83 16.01 -8.19 -17.86
N GLY A 84 15.90 -9.48 -18.23
CA GLY A 84 14.63 -10.15 -18.46
C GLY A 84 13.75 -10.20 -17.20
N LEU A 85 14.33 -10.61 -16.06
CA LEU A 85 13.62 -10.62 -14.78
C LEU A 85 13.14 -9.21 -14.38
N ALA A 86 14.00 -8.20 -14.53
CA ALA A 86 13.65 -6.82 -14.24
C ALA A 86 12.50 -6.33 -15.13
N ALA A 87 12.54 -6.61 -16.43
CA ALA A 87 11.48 -6.24 -17.36
C ALA A 87 10.14 -6.90 -16.99
N VAL A 88 10.13 -8.20 -16.68
CA VAL A 88 8.92 -8.92 -16.25
C VAL A 88 8.34 -8.32 -14.97
N LEU A 89 9.18 -7.99 -13.98
CA LEU A 89 8.74 -7.36 -12.73
C LEU A 89 8.13 -5.98 -12.99
N VAL A 90 8.78 -5.13 -13.79
CA VAL A 90 8.27 -3.79 -14.16
C VAL A 90 6.92 -3.92 -14.87
N LEU A 91 6.80 -4.80 -15.85
CA LEU A 91 5.54 -5.03 -16.56
C LEU A 91 4.44 -5.55 -15.62
N THR A 92 4.79 -6.41 -14.67
CA THR A 92 3.84 -6.91 -13.67
C THR A 92 3.37 -5.80 -12.75
N ILE A 93 4.27 -4.95 -12.26
CA ILE A 93 3.94 -3.79 -11.42
C ILE A 93 3.04 -2.82 -12.20
N MET A 94 3.42 -2.45 -13.42
CA MET A 94 2.61 -1.58 -14.29
C MET A 94 1.21 -2.17 -14.53
N ASN A 95 1.11 -3.47 -14.78
CA ASN A 95 -0.17 -4.16 -14.94
C ASN A 95 -1.00 -4.14 -13.64
N ARG A 96 -0.37 -4.30 -12.47
CA ARG A 96 -1.07 -4.28 -11.17
C ARG A 96 -1.54 -2.87 -10.82
N LEU A 97 -0.75 -1.85 -11.10
CA LEU A 97 -1.13 -0.45 -10.89
C LEU A 97 -2.27 -0.01 -11.82
N ASN A 98 -2.27 -0.49 -13.07
CA ASN A 98 -3.33 -0.15 -14.04
C ASN A 98 -4.61 -0.97 -13.90
N LYS A 99 -4.58 -2.16 -13.26
CA LYS A 99 -5.73 -3.07 -13.16
C LYS A 99 -6.24 -3.31 -11.74
N GLY A 100 -5.54 -2.83 -10.71
CA GLY A 100 -5.94 -3.01 -9.31
C GLY A 100 -6.90 -1.91 -8.83
N PRO A 101 -7.85 -2.22 -7.91
CA PRO A 101 -8.60 -1.19 -7.21
C PRO A 101 -7.63 -0.28 -6.45
N MET A 102 -7.82 1.04 -6.59
CA MET A 102 -6.94 2.06 -6.03
C MET A 102 -6.77 1.81 -4.51
N PRO A 103 -5.56 1.52 -4.01
CA PRO A 103 -5.35 1.47 -2.57
C PRO A 103 -5.70 2.86 -2.02
N PHE A 104 -6.42 2.91 -0.90
CA PHE A 104 -6.86 4.16 -0.23
C PHE A 104 -8.04 4.90 -0.87
N ALA A 105 -8.81 4.28 -1.77
CA ALA A 105 -10.05 4.89 -2.28
C ALA A 105 -10.98 5.38 -1.16
N ALA A 106 -11.11 4.60 -0.08
CA ALA A 106 -11.88 4.99 1.10
C ALA A 106 -11.27 6.18 1.87
N THR A 107 -9.94 6.24 1.99
CA THR A 107 -9.23 7.36 2.64
C THR A 107 -9.33 8.64 1.83
N ILE A 108 -9.31 8.55 0.49
CA ILE A 108 -9.51 9.69 -0.40
C ILE A 108 -10.94 10.21 -0.30
N GLU A 109 -11.92 9.31 -0.17
CA GLU A 109 -13.32 9.69 0.04
C GLU A 109 -13.53 10.37 1.41
N GLU A 110 -12.89 9.87 2.48
CA GLU A 110 -12.88 10.54 3.79
C GLU A 110 -12.26 11.93 3.72
N LEU A 111 -11.10 12.07 3.07
CA LEU A 111 -10.44 13.37 2.92
C LEU A 111 -11.30 14.36 2.11
N GLY A 112 -12.06 13.88 1.13
CA GLY A 112 -13.02 14.68 0.37
C GLY A 112 -14.22 15.17 1.22
N LYS A 113 -14.64 14.40 2.23
CA LYS A 113 -15.70 14.80 3.17
C LYS A 113 -15.18 15.86 4.16
N ASP A 114 -13.94 15.73 4.63
CA ASP A 114 -13.31 16.71 5.51
C ASP A 114 -13.14 18.07 4.83
N ILE A 115 -12.74 18.08 3.56
CA ILE A 115 -12.64 19.30 2.75
C ILE A 115 -14.00 19.98 2.59
N GLN A 116 -15.06 19.21 2.30
CA GLN A 116 -16.42 19.76 2.21
C GLN A 116 -16.91 20.33 3.55
N MET A 117 -16.53 19.74 4.67
CA MET A 117 -16.90 20.24 5.99
C MET A 117 -16.17 21.54 6.32
N LEU A 118 -14.89 21.65 5.98
CA LEU A 118 -14.10 22.89 6.09
C LEU A 118 -14.67 24.01 5.21
N GLU A 119 -15.11 23.68 4.00
CA GLU A 119 -15.69 24.65 3.07
C GLU A 119 -17.04 25.20 3.57
N ARG A 120 -17.89 24.35 4.17
CA ARG A 120 -19.14 24.76 4.82
C ARG A 120 -18.91 25.66 6.04
N LEU A 121 -17.89 25.36 6.85
CA LEU A 121 -17.54 26.19 7.99
C LEU A 121 -17.03 27.57 7.56
N ARG A 122 -16.29 27.65 6.44
CA ARG A 122 -15.87 28.93 5.87
C ARG A 122 -17.05 29.76 5.34
N SER A 123 -18.05 29.13 4.71
CA SER A 123 -19.23 29.86 4.20
C SER A 123 -20.15 30.38 5.31
N ASP A 124 -20.22 29.68 6.45
CA ASP A 124 -21.01 30.12 7.61
C ASP A 124 -20.36 31.32 8.35
N ASP A 125 -19.03 31.47 8.24
CA ASP A 125 -18.27 32.58 8.85
C ASP A 125 -18.29 33.84 7.96
N GLU A 126 -18.37 33.71 6.63
CA GLU A 126 -18.53 34.86 5.71
C GLU A 126 -19.97 35.40 5.65
N ALA A 127 -20.96 34.62 6.10
CA ALA A 127 -22.38 35.01 6.11
C ALA A 127 -22.80 35.76 7.40
N LYS A 128 -21.88 36.05 8.31
CA LYS A 128 -22.10 36.69 9.60
C LYS A 128 -21.45 38.07 9.67
#